data_AF-A0A922YYK6-F1
#
_entry.id   AF-A0A922YYK6-F1
#
_cell.length_a   1.000
_cell.length_b   1.000
_cell.length_c   1.000
_cell.angle_alpha   90.00
_cell.angle_beta   90.00
_cell.angle_gamma   90.00
#
_symmetry.space_group_name_H-M   'P 1'
#
loop_
_entity.id
_entity.type
_entity.pdbx_description
1 polymer ?
#
loop_
_entity_poly.entity_id
_entity_poly.type
_entity_poly.pdbx_seq_one_letter_code
_entity_poly.pdbx_strand_id
1 'polypeptide(L)'
;LQAMNQARGALERGDMEIKAKALSKAVRILEEGLRGGLNLQEGGELAQRLQAVYAYSVQRLTLANMRNDHAPITEVTQLIEPLAQSWKDIRGSASAALQPATGPGA
;
A
#
# COMPACT_ATOMS: atom_id res chain seq x y z
N LEU A 1 -1.83 1.57 -4.59
CA LEU A 1 -1.13 2.11 -5.77
C LEU A 1 -2.10 2.43 -6.91
N GLN A 2 -2.78 1.46 -7.52
CA GLN A 2 -3.74 1.71 -8.62
C GLN A 2 -4.80 2.78 -8.31
N ALA A 3 -5.45 2.71 -7.14
CA ALA A 3 -6.45 3.69 -6.72
C ALA A 3 -5.86 5.10 -6.55
N MET A 4 -4.61 5.22 -6.07
CA MET A 4 -3.92 6.51 -5.94
C MET A 4 -3.57 7.10 -7.32
N ASN A 5 -3.14 6.26 -8.27
CA ASN A 5 -2.89 6.68 -9.65
C ASN A 5 -4.18 7.14 -10.34
N GLN A 6 -5.30 6.43 -10.12
CA GLN A 6 -6.60 6.84 -10.63
C GLN A 6 -7.04 8.19 -10.03
N ALA A 7 -6.87 8.38 -8.72
CA ALA A 7 -7.18 9.64 -8.05
C ALA A 7 -6.36 10.81 -8.61
N ARG A 8 -5.07 10.61 -8.85
CA ARG A 8 -4.21 11.64 -9.48
C ARG A 8 -4.71 12.00 -10.88
N GLY A 9 -4.90 11.02 -11.76
CA GLY A 9 -5.38 11.30 -13.10
C GLY A 9 -6.77 11.96 -13.12
N ALA A 10 -7.66 11.58 -12.20
CA ALA A 10 -8.98 12.21 -12.06
C ALA A 10 -8.85 13.68 -11.61
N LEU A 11 -7.99 13.97 -10.64
CA LEU A 11 -7.75 15.32 -10.16
C LEU A 11 -7.13 16.22 -11.25
N GLU A 12 -6.20 15.69 -12.05
CA GLU A 12 -5.63 16.38 -13.24
C GLU A 12 -6.70 16.77 -14.27
N ARG A 13 -7.75 15.96 -14.41
CA ARG A 13 -8.88 16.21 -15.34
C ARG A 13 -10.04 16.98 -14.71
N GLY A 14 -9.94 17.35 -13.43
CA GLY A 14 -11.03 18.00 -12.69
C GLY A 14 -12.21 17.07 -12.34
N ASP A 15 -12.06 15.75 -12.47
CA ASP A 15 -13.10 14.77 -12.17
C ASP A 15 -13.13 14.46 -10.67
N MET A 16 -13.87 15.29 -9.92
CA MET A 16 -13.91 15.22 -8.46
C MET A 16 -14.62 13.97 -7.93
N GLU A 17 -15.59 13.44 -8.67
CA GLU A 17 -16.32 12.23 -8.26
C GLU A 17 -15.43 11.00 -8.36
N ILE A 18 -14.74 10.81 -9.49
CA ILE A 18 -13.79 9.71 -9.64
C ILE A 18 -12.65 9.85 -8.65
N LYS A 19 -12.12 11.06 -8.44
CA LYS A 19 -11.09 11.34 -7.43
C LYS A 19 -11.57 10.87 -6.04
N ALA A 20 -12.75 11.31 -5.61
CA ALA A 20 -13.28 10.97 -4.28
C ALA A 20 -13.46 9.46 -4.12
N LYS A 21 -14.07 8.78 -5.10
CA LYS A 21 -14.25 7.32 -5.10
C LYS A 21 -12.91 6.58 -5.02
N ALA A 22 -11.93 7.01 -5.80
CA ALA A 22 -10.60 6.41 -5.85
C ALA A 22 -9.82 6.59 -4.54
N LEU A 23 -9.86 7.80 -3.93
CA LEU A 23 -9.21 8.05 -2.64
C LEU A 23 -9.90 7.29 -1.50
N SER A 24 -11.23 7.23 -1.47
CA SER A 24 -11.97 6.43 -0.49
C SER A 24 -11.61 4.95 -0.60
N LYS A 25 -11.47 4.42 -1.82
CA LYS A 25 -10.99 3.04 -2.04
C LYS A 25 -9.58 2.84 -1.51
N ALA A 26 -8.66 3.78 -1.76
CA ALA A 26 -7.28 3.69 -1.28
C ALA A 26 -7.22 3.70 0.26
N VAL A 27 -7.95 4.61 0.90
CA VAL A 27 -8.08 4.70 2.37
C VAL A 27 -8.62 3.39 2.93
N ARG A 28 -9.71 2.85 2.37
CA ARG A 28 -10.31 1.59 2.82
C ARG A 28 -9.32 0.42 2.80
N ILE A 29 -8.54 0.29 1.73
CA ILE A 29 -7.53 -0.77 1.62
C ILE A 29 -6.44 -0.61 2.68
N LEU A 30 -5.96 0.61 2.92
CA LEU A 30 -4.92 0.88 3.92
C LEU A 30 -5.45 0.63 5.34
N GLU A 31 -6.66 1.09 5.63
CA GLU A 31 -7.26 1.06 6.97
C GLU A 31 -7.80 -0.33 7.34
N GLU A 32 -8.68 -0.88 6.52
CA GLU A 32 -9.36 -2.16 6.79
C GLU A 32 -8.48 -3.34 6.34
N GLY A 33 -7.88 -3.23 5.15
CA GLY A 33 -7.15 -4.34 4.54
C GLY A 33 -5.75 -4.55 5.13
N LEU A 34 -4.93 -3.51 5.17
CA LEU A 34 -3.53 -3.62 5.59
C LEU A 34 -3.36 -3.40 7.08
N ARG A 35 -3.87 -2.29 7.62
CA ARG A 35 -3.73 -1.97 9.05
C ARG A 35 -4.57 -2.90 9.92
N GLY A 36 -5.81 -3.18 9.52
CA GLY A 36 -6.69 -4.12 10.21
C GLY A 36 -6.17 -5.57 10.24
N GLY A 37 -5.30 -5.95 9.30
CA GLY A 37 -4.70 -7.29 9.23
C GLY A 37 -3.41 -7.46 10.03
N LEU A 38 -2.91 -6.43 10.72
CA LEU A 38 -1.67 -6.53 11.49
C LEU A 38 -1.88 -7.28 12.81
N ASN A 39 -1.05 -8.30 13.05
CA ASN A 39 -0.95 -8.94 14.37
C ASN A 39 0.05 -8.15 15.22
N LEU A 40 -0.45 -7.26 16.07
CA LEU A 40 0.38 -6.42 16.94
C LEU A 40 0.99 -7.20 18.12
N GLN A 41 0.39 -8.32 18.50
CA GLN A 41 0.86 -9.14 19.61
C GLN A 41 2.12 -9.92 19.22
N GLU A 42 2.08 -10.62 18.08
CA GLU A 42 3.21 -11.44 17.62
C GLU A 42 4.15 -10.68 16.68
N GLY A 43 3.64 -9.69 15.94
CA GLY A 43 4.43 -8.93 14.98
C GLY A 43 5.33 -7.85 15.60
N GLY A 44 5.19 -7.59 16.91
CA GLY A 44 6.06 -6.72 17.69
C GLY A 44 6.33 -5.35 17.06
N GLU A 45 7.59 -4.92 17.10
CA GLU A 45 8.02 -3.60 16.62
C GLU A 45 7.76 -3.40 15.11
N LEU A 46 7.89 -4.45 14.30
CA LEU A 46 7.64 -4.38 12.87
C LEU A 46 6.17 -4.06 12.59
N ALA A 47 5.25 -4.75 13.26
CA ALA A 47 3.82 -4.51 13.09
C ALA A 47 3.44 -3.09 13.56
N GLN A 48 4.05 -2.58 14.64
CA GLN A 48 3.86 -1.20 15.09
C GLN A 48 4.35 -0.17 14.07
N ARG A 49 5.53 -0.38 13.48
CA ARG A 49 6.07 0.50 12.42
C ARG A 49 5.18 0.50 11.18
N LEU A 50 4.70 -0.67 10.75
CA LEU A 50 3.74 -0.79 9.64
C LEU A 50 2.41 -0.09 9.95
N GLN A 51 1.88 -0.26 11.16
CA GLN A 51 0.67 0.43 11.60
C GLN A 51 0.84 1.96 11.50
N ALA A 52 1.97 2.50 11.95
CA ALA A 52 2.24 3.94 11.89
C ALA A 52 2.28 4.45 10.44
N VAL A 53 2.94 3.72 9.54
CA VAL A 53 2.99 4.06 8.11
C VAL A 53 1.60 4.06 7.48
N TYR A 54 0.78 3.05 7.77
CA TYR A 54 -0.58 2.97 7.21
C TYR A 54 -1.52 4.03 7.79
N ALA A 55 -1.45 4.30 9.10
CA ALA A 55 -2.25 5.35 9.73
C ALA A 55 -1.90 6.74 9.18
N TYR A 56 -0.60 7.05 9.05
CA TYR A 56 -0.13 8.29 8.43
C TYR A 56 -0.64 8.42 6.98
N SER A 57 -0.55 7.33 6.21
CA SER A 57 -1.00 7.29 4.82
C SER A 57 -2.49 7.62 4.69
N VAL A 58 -3.33 7.06 5.57
CA VAL A 58 -4.78 7.33 5.61
C VAL A 58 -5.06 8.79 5.89
N GLN A 59 -4.39 9.39 6.88
CA GLN A 59 -4.53 10.82 7.17
C GLN A 59 -4.14 11.70 5.98
N ARG A 60 -3.00 11.40 5.33
CA ARG A 60 -2.53 12.16 4.17
C ARG A 60 -3.46 12.06 2.97
N LEU A 61 -3.98 10.87 2.65
CA LEU A 61 -4.94 10.71 1.55
C LEU A 61 -6.29 11.39 1.84
N THR A 62 -6.71 11.41 3.10
CA THR A 62 -7.91 12.12 3.54
C THR A 62 -7.74 13.64 3.32
N LEU A 63 -6.58 14.17 3.72
CA LEU A 63 -6.22 15.56 3.50
C LEU A 63 -6.15 15.91 2.00
N ALA A 64 -5.55 15.05 1.19
CA ALA A 64 -5.51 15.19 -0.27
C ALA A 64 -6.92 15.30 -0.86
N ASN A 65 -7.84 14.45 -0.40
CA ASN A 65 -9.21 14.46 -0.86
C ASN A 65 -9.93 15.77 -0.54
N MET A 66 -9.77 16.26 0.70
CA MET A 66 -10.39 17.51 1.17
C MET A 66 -9.84 18.74 0.47
N ARG A 67 -8.53 18.76 0.19
CA ARG A 67 -7.82 19.93 -0.36
C ARG A 67 -7.71 19.91 -1.88
N ASN A 68 -8.14 18.82 -2.53
CA ASN A 68 -7.93 18.62 -3.97
C ASN A 68 -6.45 18.77 -4.35
N ASP A 69 -5.56 18.17 -3.56
CA ASP A 69 -4.11 18.32 -3.67
C ASP A 69 -3.44 17.00 -4.08
N HIS A 70 -2.58 17.07 -5.09
CA HIS A 70 -1.80 15.94 -5.59
C HIS A 70 -0.63 15.56 -4.67
N ALA A 71 -0.05 16.53 -3.96
CA ALA A 71 1.20 16.31 -3.23
C ALA A 71 1.08 15.20 -2.16
N PRO A 72 0.03 15.15 -1.31
CA PRO A 72 -0.14 14.05 -0.38
C PRO A 72 -0.36 12.70 -1.06
N ILE A 73 -0.97 12.65 -2.25
CA ILE A 73 -1.18 11.39 -2.99
C ILE A 73 0.16 10.85 -3.49
N THR A 74 1.02 11.72 -4.02
CA THR A 74 2.37 11.36 -4.47
C THR A 74 3.23 10.87 -3.31
N GLU A 75 3.20 11.57 -2.18
CA GLU A 75 3.96 11.19 -0.98
C GLU A 75 3.57 9.80 -0.47
N VAL A 76 2.28 9.54 -0.30
CA VAL A 76 1.80 8.23 0.14
C VAL A 76 2.11 7.14 -0.89
N THR A 77 2.07 7.46 -2.18
CA THR A 77 2.49 6.52 -3.23
C THR A 77 3.95 6.12 -3.03
N GLN A 78 4.86 7.08 -2.84
CA GLN A 78 6.28 6.82 -2.59
C GLN A 78 6.54 6.06 -1.28
N LEU A 79 5.71 6.25 -0.26
CA LEU A 79 5.82 5.54 1.02
C LEU A 79 5.37 4.07 0.92
N ILE A 80 4.31 3.80 0.15
CA ILE A 80 3.68 2.47 0.05
C ILE A 80 4.31 1.60 -1.04
N GLU A 81 4.82 2.19 -2.13
CA GLU A 81 5.49 1.47 -3.23
C GLU A 81 6.59 0.50 -2.76
N PRO A 82 7.60 0.92 -1.96
CA PRO A 82 8.65 0.01 -1.52
C PRO A 82 8.10 -1.12 -0.63
N LEU A 83 7.12 -0.84 0.24
CA LEU A 83 6.47 -1.88 1.06
C LEU A 83 5.78 -2.92 0.18
N ALA A 84 5.02 -2.47 -0.82
CA ALA A 84 4.35 -3.36 -1.76
C ALA A 84 5.36 -4.20 -2.57
N GLN A 85 6.52 -3.63 -2.90
CA GLN A 85 7.58 -4.36 -3.58
C GLN A 85 8.22 -5.41 -2.67
N SER A 86 8.61 -5.07 -1.45
CA SER A 86 9.16 -6.02 -0.49
C SER A 86 8.24 -7.23 -0.27
N TRP A 87 6.92 -7.02 -0.19
CA TRP A 87 5.96 -8.13 -0.08
C TRP A 87 5.88 -9.00 -1.35
N LYS A 88 6.05 -8.41 -2.54
CA LYS A 88 6.14 -9.19 -3.79
C LYS A 88 7.41 -10.02 -3.82
N ASP A 89 8.53 -9.43 -3.40
CA ASP A 89 9.83 -10.10 -3.38
C ASP A 89 9.81 -11.30 -2.43
N ILE A 90 9.25 -11.15 -1.22
CA ILE A 90 9.07 -12.27 -0.27
C ILE A 90 8.26 -13.41 -0.89
N ARG A 91 7.17 -13.10 -1.62
CA ARG A 91 6.38 -14.14 -2.32
C ARG A 91 7.17 -14.81 -3.45
N GLY A 92 7.96 -14.05 -4.19
CA GLY A 92 8.82 -14.58 -5.26
C GLY A 92 9.92 -15.49 -4.70
N SER A 93 10.58 -15.09 -3.61
CA SER A 93 11.62 -15.87 -2.93
C SER A 93 11.07 -17.15 -2.29
N ALA A 94 9.87 -17.10 -1.69
CA ALA A 94 9.22 -18.28 -1.12
C ALA A 94 8.94 -19.37 -2.18
N SER A 95 8.68 -18.97 -3.43
CA SER A 95 8.51 -19.91 -4.55
C SER A 95 9.83 -20.52 -5.06
N ALA A 96 10.97 -19.83 -4.89
CA ALA A 96 12.27 -20.34 -5.34
C ALA A 96 12.87 -21.37 -4.37
N ALA A 97 12.57 -21.28 -3.07
CA ALA A 97 13.11 -22.17 -2.04
C ALA A 97 12.48 -23.59 -2.03
N LEU A 98 11.41 -23.83 -2.81
CA LEU A 98 10.71 -25.12 -2.89
C LEU A 98 11.10 -25.97 -4.11
N GLN A 99 12.15 -25.60 -4.85
CA GLN A 99 12.69 -26.50 -5.87
C GLN A 99 13.39 -27.68 -5.17
N PRO A 100 12.95 -28.94 -5.36
CA PRO A 100 13.69 -30.07 -4.86
C PRO A 100 15.06 -30.04 -5.54
N ALA A 101 16.12 -30.06 -4.73
CA ALA A 101 17.46 -30.30 -5.22
C ALA A 101 17.45 -31.66 -5.93
N THR A 102 17.26 -31.65 -7.25
CA THR A 102 17.61 -32.79 -8.10
C THR A 102 19.12 -32.87 -8.07
N GLY A 103 19.64 -33.54 -7.04
CA GLY A 103 21.03 -33.94 -6.98
C GLY A 103 21.33 -34.83 -8.19
N PRO A 104 22.45 -34.61 -8.91
CA PRO A 104 22.88 -35.53 -9.93
C PRO A 104 23.32 -36.83 -9.24
N GLY A 105 22.45 -37.84 -9.24
CA GLY A 105 22.75 -39.18 -8.81
C GLY A 105 23.34 -39.99 -9.95
N ALA A 106 24.59 -40.42 -9.75
CA ALA A 106 25.32 -41.58 -10.28
C ALA A 106 25.26 -41.87 -11.80
#